data_AF-A0A2R6HRB8-F1
#
_entry.id   AF-A0A2R6HRB8-F1
#
_cell.length_a   1.000
_cell.length_b   1.000
_cell.length_c   1.000
_cell.angle_alpha   90.00
_cell.angle_beta   90.00
_cell.angle_gamma   90.00
#
_symmetry.space_group_name_H-M   'P 1'
#
loop_
_entity.id
_entity.type
_entity.pdbx_description
1 polymer ?
#
loop_
_entity_poly.entity_id
_entity_poly.type
_entity_poly.pdbx_seq_one_letter_code
_entity_poly.pdbx_strand_id
1 'polypeptide(L)'
;MTDSDDQAYAGTAEGQGPVRVDEELARHLANKREELFEEFEIRDEFPPKVLAEAEERAADPEGDIEDELEERRDLRDLTTWTTDPADAQDFDDAISIETTDDGYRLWVHIADVTHYVSPETSMWEEALERGNTVYLPGYTV
;
A
#
# COMPACT_ATOMS: atom_id res chain seq x y z
N MET A 1 -33.04 26.53 -11.70
CA MET A 1 -32.29 25.27 -11.86
C MET A 1 -30.86 25.68 -12.07
N THR A 2 -30.14 25.94 -10.99
CA THR A 2 -28.72 26.30 -11.01
C THR A 2 -27.95 25.08 -10.57
N ASP A 3 -27.16 24.55 -11.50
CA ASP A 3 -25.93 23.78 -11.36
C ASP A 3 -25.84 22.82 -10.16
N SER A 4 -26.42 21.63 -10.31
CA SER A 4 -26.05 20.46 -9.48
C SER A 4 -24.72 19.85 -9.92
N ASP A 5 -24.34 20.04 -11.18
CA ASP A 5 -23.20 19.36 -11.80
C ASP A 5 -21.87 20.10 -11.56
N ASP A 6 -21.89 21.43 -11.38
CA ASP A 6 -20.69 22.21 -11.08
C ASP A 6 -20.15 21.93 -9.67
N GLN A 7 -21.03 21.70 -8.69
CA GLN A 7 -20.61 21.32 -7.33
C GLN A 7 -20.00 19.91 -7.30
N ALA A 8 -20.51 18.98 -8.11
CA ALA A 8 -19.96 17.64 -8.24
C ALA A 8 -18.58 17.67 -8.92
N TYR A 9 -18.41 18.52 -9.94
CA TYR A 9 -17.13 18.70 -10.64
C TYR A 9 -16.07 19.35 -9.75
N ALA A 10 -16.42 20.36 -8.95
CA ALA A 10 -15.49 21.00 -8.00
C ALA A 10 -14.98 20.06 -6.89
N GLY A 11 -15.59 18.88 -6.72
CA GLY A 11 -15.15 17.84 -5.79
C GLY A 11 -14.18 16.81 -6.39
N THR A 12 -13.96 16.83 -7.71
CA THR A 12 -13.08 15.85 -8.37
C THR A 12 -11.63 16.35 -8.38
N ALA A 13 -10.67 15.41 -8.48
CA ALA A 13 -9.26 15.76 -8.65
C ALA A 13 -9.01 16.66 -9.89
N GLU A 14 -9.81 16.47 -10.95
CA GLU A 14 -9.77 17.29 -12.17
C GLU A 14 -10.34 18.69 -11.96
N GLY A 15 -11.37 18.85 -11.13
CA GLY A 15 -11.99 20.15 -10.83
C GLY A 15 -11.30 20.95 -9.72
N GLN A 16 -10.61 20.29 -8.79
CA GLN A 16 -9.81 20.96 -7.75
C GLN A 16 -8.42 21.37 -8.24
N GLY A 17 -7.92 20.69 -9.27
CA GLY A 17 -6.53 20.82 -9.70
C GLY A 17 -5.55 20.34 -8.62
N PRO A 18 -4.25 20.33 -8.90
CA PRO A 18 -3.25 19.91 -7.93
C PRO A 18 -3.19 20.90 -6.76
N VAL A 19 -3.30 20.40 -5.53
CA VAL A 19 -2.99 21.19 -4.33
C VAL A 19 -1.51 21.55 -4.37
N ARG A 20 -1.20 22.84 -4.43
CA ARG A 20 0.18 23.32 -4.30
C ARG A 20 0.51 23.51 -2.83
N VAL A 21 1.47 22.73 -2.36
CA VAL A 21 2.02 22.86 -1.01
C VAL A 21 3.21 23.81 -1.08
N ASP A 22 3.01 25.05 -0.63
CA ASP A 22 4.12 25.97 -0.39
C ASP A 22 4.80 25.68 0.96
N GLU A 23 5.90 26.37 1.26
CA GLU A 23 6.66 26.14 2.49
C GLU A 23 5.85 26.42 3.77
N GLU A 24 4.89 27.34 3.72
CA GLU A 24 4.05 27.68 4.88
C GLU A 24 3.02 26.59 5.13
N LEU A 25 2.34 26.14 4.08
CA LEU A 25 1.40 25.03 4.15
C LEU A 25 2.11 23.73 4.52
N ALA A 26 3.30 23.46 4.00
CA ALA A 26 4.11 22.30 4.40
C ALA A 26 4.41 22.30 5.91
N ARG A 27 4.82 23.44 6.47
CA ARG A 27 5.04 23.61 7.92
C ARG A 27 3.75 23.40 8.71
N HIS A 28 2.62 23.94 8.24
CA HIS A 28 1.34 23.75 8.89
C HIS A 28 0.90 22.27 8.90
N LEU A 29 1.05 21.57 7.78
CA LEU A 29 0.75 20.14 7.67
C LEU A 29 1.64 19.31 8.58
N ALA A 30 2.94 19.62 8.67
CA ALA A 30 3.86 18.94 9.57
C ALA A 30 3.45 19.10 11.04
N ASN A 31 3.18 20.33 11.49
CA ASN A 31 2.72 20.58 12.85
C ASN A 31 1.40 19.86 13.14
N LYS A 32 0.46 19.86 12.18
CA LYS A 32 -0.84 19.21 12.36
C LYS A 32 -0.70 17.68 12.45
N ARG A 33 0.26 17.10 11.71
CA ARG A 33 0.59 15.67 11.82
C ARG A 33 1.14 15.33 13.21
N GLU A 34 2.05 16.15 13.75
CA GLU A 34 2.57 15.95 15.12
C GLU A 34 1.44 15.98 16.16
N GLU A 35 0.52 16.95 16.06
CA GLU A 35 -0.68 17.00 16.93
C GLU A 35 -1.53 15.73 16.83
N LEU A 36 -1.73 15.19 15.63
CA LEU A 36 -2.49 13.94 15.43
C LEU A 36 -1.77 12.73 16.04
N PHE A 37 -0.44 12.68 15.93
CA PHE A 37 0.35 11.59 16.52
C PHE A 37 0.24 11.59 18.04
N GLU A 38 0.29 12.77 18.68
CA GLU A 38 0.09 12.90 20.12
C GLU A 38 -1.35 12.59 20.54
N GLU A 39 -2.36 13.10 19.82
CA GLU A 39 -3.78 12.93 20.18
C GLU A 39 -4.25 11.48 20.07
N PHE A 40 -3.82 10.77 19.03
CA PHE A 40 -4.25 9.41 18.73
C PHE A 40 -3.20 8.35 19.11
N GLU A 41 -2.11 8.76 19.74
CA GLU A 41 -1.00 7.88 20.16
C GLU A 41 -0.44 7.04 18.99
N ILE A 42 -0.37 7.64 17.80
CA ILE A 42 0.13 6.97 16.59
C ILE A 42 1.65 6.86 16.66
N ARG A 43 2.16 5.65 16.45
CA ARG A 43 3.61 5.35 16.41
C ARG A 43 4.08 5.31 14.96
N ASP A 44 4.87 6.28 14.53
CA ASP A 44 5.37 6.37 13.15
C ASP A 44 6.77 5.77 12.95
N GLU A 45 7.43 5.34 14.03
CA GLU A 45 8.71 4.62 13.97
C GLU A 45 8.55 3.13 14.24
N PHE A 46 9.33 2.30 13.55
CA PHE A 46 9.42 0.87 13.82
C PHE A 46 10.47 0.57 14.91
N PRO A 47 10.19 -0.35 15.84
CA PRO A 47 11.20 -0.82 16.79
C PRO A 47 12.42 -1.44 16.08
N PRO A 48 13.65 -1.29 16.62
CA PRO A 48 14.86 -1.83 15.97
C PRO A 48 14.82 -3.33 15.67
N LYS A 49 14.13 -4.13 16.51
CA LYS A 49 13.96 -5.58 16.29
C LYS A 49 13.13 -5.89 15.04
N VAL A 50 12.15 -5.04 14.72
CA VAL A 50 11.27 -5.18 13.56
C VAL A 50 12.05 -4.84 12.29
N LEU A 51 12.83 -3.76 12.31
CA LEU A 51 13.69 -3.37 11.19
C LEU A 51 14.75 -4.44 10.89
N ALA A 52 15.41 -4.98 11.93
CA ALA A 52 16.39 -6.04 11.75
C ALA A 52 15.78 -7.32 11.15
N GLU A 53 14.58 -7.71 11.60
CA GLU A 53 13.86 -8.85 11.01
C GLU A 53 13.48 -8.59 9.56
N ALA A 54 12.97 -7.39 9.24
CA ALA A 54 12.61 -7.02 7.88
C ALA A 54 13.82 -7.02 6.94
N GLU A 55 14.96 -6.50 7.39
CA GLU A 55 16.23 -6.54 6.65
C GLU A 55 16.70 -7.98 6.40
N GLU A 56 16.58 -8.87 7.39
CA GLU A 56 16.92 -10.28 7.25
C GLU A 56 16.03 -11.00 6.22
N ARG A 57 14.71 -10.77 6.28
CA ARG A 57 13.73 -11.37 5.35
C ARG A 57 13.83 -10.83 3.93
N ALA A 58 14.37 -9.62 3.75
CA ALA A 58 14.54 -9.01 2.43
C ALA A 58 15.94 -9.22 1.83
N ALA A 59 16.79 -10.03 2.47
CA ALA A 59 18.20 -10.13 2.11
C ALA A 59 18.47 -10.89 0.80
N ASP A 60 17.63 -11.87 0.44
CA ASP A 60 17.80 -12.73 -0.75
C ASP A 60 16.46 -13.09 -1.42
N PRO A 61 15.75 -12.11 -2.00
CA PRO A 61 14.43 -12.35 -2.59
C PRO A 61 14.48 -13.29 -3.79
N GLU A 62 15.57 -13.33 -4.55
CA GLU A 62 15.73 -14.29 -5.65
C GLU A 62 15.84 -15.73 -5.14
N GLY A 63 16.60 -15.97 -4.07
CA GLY A 63 16.69 -17.26 -3.41
C GLY A 63 15.34 -17.74 -2.87
N ASP A 64 14.60 -16.85 -2.20
CA ASP A 64 13.25 -17.15 -1.68
C ASP A 64 12.28 -17.55 -2.80
N ILE A 65 12.35 -16.88 -3.95
CA ILE A 65 11.55 -17.25 -5.12
C ILE A 65 11.92 -18.64 -5.63
N GLU A 66 13.21 -18.95 -5.75
CA GLU A 66 13.69 -20.24 -6.26
C GLU A 66 13.26 -21.41 -5.37
N ASP A 67 13.36 -21.25 -4.05
CA ASP A 67 13.00 -22.28 -3.07
C ASP A 67 11.50 -22.62 -3.10
N GLU A 68 10.66 -21.67 -3.49
CA GLU A 68 9.19 -21.82 -3.51
C GLU A 68 8.64 -22.31 -4.87
N LEU A 69 9.46 -22.39 -5.92
CA LEU A 69 8.99 -22.74 -7.27
C LEU A 69 8.34 -24.13 -7.37
N GLU A 70 8.76 -25.07 -6.53
CA GLU A 70 8.21 -26.44 -6.53
C GLU A 70 6.84 -26.52 -5.83
N GLU A 71 6.57 -25.63 -4.88
CA GLU A 71 5.32 -25.61 -4.10
C GLU A 71 4.28 -24.64 -4.67
N ARG A 72 4.72 -23.66 -5.46
CA ARG A 72 3.85 -22.64 -6.07
C ARG A 72 3.54 -22.93 -7.53
N ARG A 73 2.40 -22.42 -7.98
CA ARG A 73 2.08 -22.39 -9.41
C ARG A 73 2.84 -21.26 -10.08
N ASP A 74 3.70 -21.59 -11.03
CA ASP A 74 4.37 -20.58 -11.85
C ASP A 74 3.37 -19.91 -12.82
N LEU A 75 3.18 -18.61 -12.64
CA LEU A 75 2.32 -17.76 -13.47
C LEU A 75 3.10 -16.62 -14.13
N ARG A 76 4.44 -16.65 -14.11
CA ARG A 76 5.28 -15.53 -14.60
C ARG A 76 5.09 -15.21 -16.09
N ASP A 77 4.65 -16.18 -16.89
CA ASP A 77 4.33 -15.98 -18.32
C ASP A 77 2.95 -15.34 -18.55
N LEU A 78 2.11 -15.22 -17.52
CA LEU A 78 0.79 -14.61 -17.63
C LEU A 78 0.92 -13.09 -17.60
N THR A 79 0.34 -12.41 -18.60
CA THR A 79 0.26 -10.95 -18.60
C THR A 79 -0.51 -10.46 -17.38
N THR A 80 0.18 -9.75 -16.50
CA THR A 80 -0.29 -9.34 -15.18
C THR A 80 0.05 -7.87 -14.96
N TRP A 81 -0.87 -7.10 -14.39
CA TRP A 81 -0.67 -5.68 -14.10
C TRP A 81 -1.44 -5.25 -12.86
N THR A 82 -1.01 -4.14 -12.26
CA THR A 82 -1.66 -3.46 -11.14
C THR A 82 -2.35 -2.19 -11.65
N THR A 83 -3.31 -1.63 -10.92
CA THR A 83 -4.01 -0.39 -11.32
C THR A 83 -4.18 0.50 -10.10
N ASP A 84 -3.24 1.42 -9.94
CA ASP A 84 -3.04 2.17 -8.70
C ASP A 84 -2.94 3.68 -8.96
N PRO A 85 -3.14 4.51 -7.91
CA PRO A 85 -2.74 5.92 -7.94
C PRO A 85 -1.27 6.11 -8.32
N ALA A 86 -0.95 7.25 -8.94
CA ALA A 86 0.40 7.55 -9.41
C ALA A 86 1.44 7.67 -8.28
N ASP A 87 0.99 7.87 -7.05
CA ASP A 87 1.77 8.01 -5.83
C ASP A 87 1.71 6.78 -4.90
N ALA A 88 1.07 5.69 -5.34
CA ALA A 88 1.05 4.43 -4.61
C ALA A 88 2.49 3.86 -4.46
N GLN A 89 2.78 3.29 -3.30
CA GLN A 89 4.09 2.70 -2.97
C GLN A 89 4.00 1.19 -2.69
N ASP A 90 2.78 0.72 -2.45
CA ASP A 90 2.38 -0.57 -1.91
C ASP A 90 1.38 -1.23 -2.88
N PHE A 91 1.88 -2.08 -3.78
CA PHE A 91 1.06 -2.79 -4.76
C PHE A 91 0.59 -4.15 -4.19
N ASP A 92 -0.55 -4.14 -3.53
CA ASP A 92 -1.08 -5.34 -2.84
C ASP A 92 -1.77 -6.33 -3.77
N ASP A 93 -2.28 -5.86 -4.92
CA ASP A 93 -3.00 -6.69 -5.87
C ASP A 93 -2.60 -6.47 -7.33
N ALA A 94 -2.74 -7.53 -8.10
CA ALA A 94 -2.59 -7.53 -9.54
C ALA A 94 -3.67 -8.37 -10.20
N ILE A 95 -3.95 -8.09 -11.47
CA ILE A 95 -4.95 -8.81 -12.24
C ILE A 95 -4.37 -9.35 -13.54
N SER A 96 -4.95 -10.47 -13.98
CA SER A 96 -4.80 -10.99 -15.34
C SER A 96 -6.15 -11.41 -15.88
N ILE A 97 -6.37 -11.26 -17.18
CA ILE A 97 -7.62 -11.67 -17.82
C ILE A 97 -7.36 -12.50 -19.06
N GLU A 98 -8.12 -13.57 -19.22
CA GLU A 98 -8.12 -14.45 -20.38
C GLU A 98 -9.54 -14.61 -20.91
N THR A 99 -9.75 -14.51 -22.22
CA THR A 99 -11.02 -14.85 -22.86
C THR A 99 -11.12 -16.37 -23.03
N THR A 100 -12.27 -16.93 -22.70
CA THR A 100 -12.59 -18.36 -22.85
C THR A 100 -13.80 -18.54 -23.77
N ASP A 101 -14.11 -19.77 -24.18
CA ASP A 101 -15.28 -20.08 -25.02
C ASP A 101 -16.61 -19.66 -24.36
N ASP A 102 -16.66 -19.66 -23.03
CA ASP A 102 -17.85 -19.37 -22.21
C ASP A 102 -17.81 -17.99 -21.52
N GLY A 103 -16.77 -17.17 -21.75
CA GLY A 103 -16.66 -15.84 -21.14
C GLY A 103 -15.23 -15.39 -20.85
N TYR A 104 -14.95 -15.03 -19.60
CA TYR A 104 -13.63 -14.58 -19.16
C TYR A 104 -13.20 -15.32 -17.91
N ARG A 105 -11.90 -15.61 -17.83
CA ARG A 105 -11.22 -16.00 -16.60
C ARG A 105 -10.46 -14.80 -16.08
N LEU A 106 -10.87 -14.32 -14.90
CA LEU A 106 -10.15 -13.29 -14.15
C LEU A 106 -9.27 -13.97 -13.10
N TRP A 107 -8.01 -13.56 -13.06
CA TRP A 107 -7.08 -13.85 -11.98
C TRP A 107 -6.96 -12.61 -11.11
N VAL A 108 -7.05 -12.80 -9.79
CA VAL A 108 -6.75 -11.78 -8.78
C VAL A 108 -5.59 -12.34 -7.98
N HIS A 109 -4.44 -11.69 -8.09
CA HIS A 109 -3.20 -12.06 -7.41
C HIS A 109 -3.02 -11.08 -6.26
N ILE A 110 -2.89 -11.58 -5.03
CA ILE A 110 -2.68 -10.76 -3.84
C ILE A 110 -1.26 -11.02 -3.34
N ALA A 111 -0.57 -9.97 -2.90
CA ALA A 111 0.74 -10.09 -2.28
C ALA A 111 0.69 -11.10 -1.12
N ASP A 112 1.62 -12.07 -1.13
CA ASP A 112 1.71 -13.09 -0.09
C ASP A 112 2.49 -12.55 1.13
N VAL A 113 1.88 -11.60 1.84
CA VAL A 113 2.47 -10.98 3.03
C VAL A 113 2.76 -12.04 4.11
N THR A 114 1.98 -13.11 4.17
CA THR A 114 2.15 -14.18 5.17
C THR A 114 3.42 -15.01 5.00
N HIS A 115 4.01 -15.02 3.81
CA HIS A 115 5.34 -15.60 3.59
C HIS A 115 6.41 -14.82 4.36
N TYR A 116 6.30 -13.49 4.43
CA TYR A 116 7.28 -12.62 5.08
C TYR A 116 6.95 -12.32 6.55
N VAL A 117 5.67 -12.28 6.92
CA VAL A 117 5.22 -11.95 8.27
C VAL A 117 4.48 -13.13 8.87
N SER A 118 5.18 -13.88 9.73
CA SER A 118 4.66 -15.11 10.34
C SER A 118 4.32 -14.92 11.82
N PRO A 119 3.34 -15.65 12.39
CA PRO A 119 3.03 -15.59 13.82
C PRO A 119 4.26 -15.76 14.71
N GLU A 120 4.21 -15.14 15.89
CA GLU A 120 5.28 -15.22 16.91
C GLU A 120 6.59 -14.52 16.53
N THR A 121 6.60 -13.71 15.46
CA THR A 121 7.72 -12.87 15.06
C THR A 121 7.60 -11.42 15.52
N SER A 122 8.69 -10.63 15.44
CA SER A 122 8.65 -9.22 15.83
C SER A 122 7.81 -8.40 14.85
N MET A 123 7.92 -8.68 13.55
CA MET A 123 7.08 -8.05 12.53
C MET A 123 5.59 -8.36 12.74
N TRP A 124 5.25 -9.60 13.13
CA TRP A 124 3.87 -9.99 13.42
C TRP A 124 3.29 -9.29 14.65
N GLU A 125 4.04 -9.26 15.77
CA GLU A 125 3.63 -8.52 16.96
C GLU A 125 3.34 -7.05 16.65
N GLU A 126 4.24 -6.41 15.88
CA GLU A 126 4.11 -5.01 15.48
C GLU A 126 2.92 -4.77 14.53
N ALA A 127 2.71 -5.67 13.56
CA ALA A 127 1.56 -5.60 12.66
C ALA A 127 0.23 -5.71 13.42
N LEU A 128 0.15 -6.58 14.44
CA LEU A 128 -1.03 -6.70 15.30
C LEU A 128 -1.26 -5.45 16.15
N GLU A 129 -0.18 -4.84 16.65
CA GLU A 129 -0.27 -3.62 17.46
C GLU A 129 -0.71 -2.41 16.63
N ARG A 130 -0.20 -2.25 15.40
CA ARG A 130 -0.60 -1.18 14.48
C ARG A 130 -2.00 -1.39 13.90
N GLY A 131 -2.32 -2.63 13.55
CA GLY A 131 -3.61 -3.07 13.02
C GLY A 131 -3.88 -2.65 11.57
N ASN A 132 -3.71 -1.38 11.22
CA ASN A 132 -3.93 -0.85 9.86
C ASN A 132 -2.98 0.30 9.55
N THR A 133 -2.71 0.52 8.27
CA THR A 133 -2.00 1.70 7.76
C THR A 133 -2.82 2.97 7.96
N VAL A 134 -2.17 4.07 8.35
CA VAL A 134 -2.82 5.40 8.46
C VAL A 134 -2.32 6.30 7.33
N TYR A 135 -3.21 6.61 6.38
CA TYR A 135 -2.92 7.50 5.26
C TYR A 135 -3.26 8.96 5.60
N LEU A 136 -2.23 9.78 5.76
CA LEU A 136 -2.33 11.23 5.93
C LEU A 136 -1.95 11.95 4.63
N PRO A 137 -2.34 13.22 4.44
CA PRO A 137 -1.92 14.00 3.28
C PRO A 137 -0.39 14.04 3.14
N GLY A 138 0.15 13.35 2.13
CA GLY A 138 1.58 13.29 1.83
C GLY A 138 2.43 12.53 2.87
N TYR A 139 1.80 11.69 3.71
CA TYR A 139 2.51 10.89 4.70
C TYR A 139 1.73 9.62 5.03
N THR A 140 2.40 8.48 5.09
CA THR A 140 1.81 7.19 5.45
C THR A 140 2.51 6.66 6.68
N VAL A 141 1.72 6.13 7.63
CA VAL A 141 2.21 5.46 8.85
C VAL A 141 1.92 3.98 8.80
#